data_AF-A0A924VJL2-F1
#
_entry.id   AF-A0A924VJL2-F1
#
_cell.length_a   1.000
_cell.length_b   1.000
_cell.length_c   1.000
_cell.angle_alpha   90.00
_cell.angle_beta   90.00
_cell.angle_gamma   90.00
#
_symmetry.space_group_name_H-M   'P 1'
#
loop_
_entity.id
_entity.type
_entity.pdbx_description
1 polymer ?
#
loop_
_entity_poly.entity_id
_entity_poly.type
_entity_poly.pdbx_seq_one_letter_code
_entity_poly.pdbx_strand_id
1 'polypeptide(L)'
;KSTLIRCVNLLERPTSGSILVDGQDLAKLSDGGLRAARHGIGMIFQHFNLLASRTVQQNVEFGLEITGVARAARRGRAAEILDLVGLADRASAFPSQLSGGQKQRVGIARALAGNPKVLLSDEATSSLDPETTDSILELVKDLNVQLGLTVLLITHEMEVVKRICHSAALLEAGRIVESGNIIDLLNTAGSKISHALFPLGESMGAQGNTVIEIMYAGQLAEEPIVAKLSREFGIDVNILGAAVEVVGGTRVGRMRLELPGNADRNSAPIARLRDSGLFVEVLSAGVLCAGSLSAEVRESGA
;
A
#
# COMPACT_ATOMS: atom_id res chain seq x y z
N LYS A 1 3.10 -11.72 6.34
CA LYS A 1 2.16 -10.58 6.27
C LYS A 1 0.84 -10.92 6.96
N SER A 2 0.12 -11.96 6.53
CA SER A 2 -1.18 -12.34 7.13
C SER A 2 -1.14 -12.67 8.62
N THR A 3 -0.08 -13.32 9.13
CA THR A 3 0.10 -13.50 10.58
C THR A 3 0.18 -12.16 11.32
N LEU A 4 0.90 -11.17 10.78
CA LEU A 4 1.05 -9.85 11.41
C LEU A 4 -0.31 -9.14 11.54
N ILE A 5 -1.11 -9.10 10.47
CA ILE A 5 -2.42 -8.43 10.53
C ILE A 5 -3.39 -9.17 11.47
N ARG A 6 -3.30 -10.50 11.55
CA ARG A 6 -4.07 -11.32 12.51
C ARG A 6 -3.62 -11.16 13.95
N CYS A 7 -2.36 -10.81 14.19
CA CYS A 7 -1.90 -10.42 15.53
C CYS A 7 -2.54 -9.10 15.98
N VAL A 8 -2.80 -8.16 15.08
CA VAL A 8 -3.37 -6.83 15.42
C VAL A 8 -4.77 -6.94 16.01
N ASN A 9 -5.62 -7.85 15.53
CA ASN A 9 -6.94 -8.14 16.14
C ASN A 9 -6.92 -9.39 17.05
N LEU A 10 -5.73 -9.89 17.36
CA LEU A 10 -5.46 -11.06 18.20
C LEU A 10 -6.17 -12.35 17.74
N LEU A 11 -6.46 -12.50 16.44
CA LEU A 11 -6.87 -13.78 15.86
C LEU A 11 -5.73 -14.81 15.95
N GLU A 12 -4.49 -14.33 15.85
CA GLU A 12 -3.30 -15.08 16.28
C GLU A 12 -2.68 -14.39 17.50
N ARG A 13 -2.32 -15.17 18.53
CA ARG A 13 -1.65 -14.64 19.72
C ARG A 13 -0.15 -14.64 19.47
N PRO A 14 0.54 -13.49 19.59
CA PRO A 14 1.98 -13.46 19.47
C PRO A 14 2.62 -14.20 20.65
N THR A 15 3.74 -14.88 20.40
CA THR A 15 4.50 -15.60 21.45
C THR A 15 5.10 -14.63 22.48
N SER A 16 5.46 -13.42 22.05
CA SER A 16 6.02 -12.36 22.91
C SER A 16 5.70 -10.98 22.33
N GLY A 17 5.88 -9.93 23.14
CA GLY A 17 5.54 -8.55 22.78
C GLY A 17 4.13 -8.14 23.22
N SER A 18 3.66 -7.01 22.71
CA SER A 18 2.38 -6.40 23.08
C SER A 18 1.67 -5.85 21.85
N ILE A 19 0.34 -5.93 21.84
CA ILE A 19 -0.50 -5.40 20.76
C ILE A 19 -1.37 -4.29 21.34
N LEU A 20 -1.00 -3.04 21.07
CA LEU A 20 -1.74 -1.87 21.52
C LEU A 20 -2.61 -1.33 20.39
N VAL A 21 -3.93 -1.31 20.59
CA VAL A 21 -4.91 -0.73 19.66
C VAL A 21 -5.76 0.25 20.45
N ASP A 22 -5.86 1.50 19.98
CA ASP A 22 -6.61 2.57 20.66
C ASP A 22 -6.20 2.72 22.15
N GLY A 23 -4.90 2.60 22.42
CA GLY A 23 -4.33 2.68 23.77
C GLY A 23 -4.52 1.44 24.65
N GLN A 24 -5.19 0.39 24.17
CA GLN A 24 -5.46 -0.84 24.93
C GLN A 24 -4.56 -2.00 24.49
N ASP A 25 -3.90 -2.64 25.46
CA ASP A 25 -3.13 -3.86 25.21
C ASP A 25 -4.05 -5.08 25.12
N LEU A 26 -4.33 -5.53 23.89
CA LEU A 26 -5.30 -6.59 23.62
C LEU A 26 -4.91 -7.93 24.24
N ALA A 27 -3.61 -8.19 24.42
CA ALA A 27 -3.12 -9.44 24.97
C ALA A 27 -3.46 -9.61 26.46
N LYS A 28 -3.71 -8.49 27.17
CA LYS A 28 -4.04 -8.45 28.60
C LYS A 28 -5.54 -8.46 28.88
N LEU A 29 -6.39 -8.39 27.85
CA LEU A 29 -7.84 -8.41 28.01
C LEU A 29 -8.34 -9.83 28.30
N SER A 30 -9.40 -9.92 29.11
CA SER A 30 -10.20 -11.14 29.22
C SER A 30 -10.89 -11.44 27.89
N ASP A 31 -11.39 -12.66 27.70
CA ASP A 31 -12.09 -13.02 26.45
C ASP A 31 -13.30 -12.12 26.16
N GLY A 32 -13.99 -11.66 27.21
CA GLY A 32 -15.08 -10.68 27.09
C GLY A 32 -14.58 -9.30 26.66
N GLY A 33 -13.51 -8.82 27.28
CA GLY A 33 -12.87 -7.55 26.92
C GLY A 33 -12.31 -7.57 25.50
N LEU A 34 -11.71 -8.68 25.08
CA LEU A 34 -11.19 -8.86 23.73
C LEU A 34 -12.29 -8.84 22.67
N ARG A 35 -13.44 -9.48 22.94
CA ARG A 35 -14.61 -9.39 22.05
C ARG A 35 -15.09 -7.95 21.94
N ALA A 36 -15.17 -7.22 23.05
CA ALA A 36 -15.53 -5.81 23.06
C ALA A 36 -14.57 -4.96 22.22
N ALA A 37 -13.26 -5.14 22.42
CA ALA A 37 -12.23 -4.42 21.68
C ALA A 37 -12.26 -4.70 20.18
N ARG A 38 -12.55 -5.94 19.76
CA ARG A 38 -12.68 -6.32 18.35
C ARG A 38 -13.83 -5.60 17.64
N HIS A 39 -14.86 -5.11 18.34
CA HIS A 39 -15.88 -4.28 17.71
C HIS A 39 -15.34 -2.92 17.24
N GLY A 40 -14.28 -2.42 17.87
CA GLY A 40 -13.55 -1.23 17.41
C GLY A 40 -12.60 -1.48 16.24
N ILE A 41 -12.49 -2.72 15.76
CA ILE A 41 -11.55 -3.15 14.71
C ILE A 41 -12.32 -3.84 13.58
N GLY A 42 -12.50 -3.13 12.46
CA GLY A 42 -13.04 -3.71 11.24
C GLY A 42 -12.00 -4.59 10.54
N MET A 43 -12.43 -5.69 9.93
CA MET A 43 -11.55 -6.53 9.12
C MET A 43 -12.19 -6.88 7.78
N ILE A 44 -11.44 -6.65 6.72
CA ILE A 44 -11.73 -7.05 5.35
C ILE A 44 -10.82 -8.24 5.02
N PHE A 45 -11.42 -9.33 4.57
CA PHE A 45 -10.74 -10.57 4.24
C PHE A 45 -10.48 -10.68 2.74
N GLN A 46 -9.43 -11.41 2.37
CA GLN A 46 -9.09 -11.74 0.98
C GLN A 46 -10.23 -12.47 0.26
N HIS A 47 -10.87 -13.42 0.93
CA HIS A 47 -12.14 -14.02 0.50
C HIS A 47 -13.28 -13.28 1.19
N PHE A 48 -14.31 -12.89 0.43
CA PHE A 48 -15.42 -12.05 0.91
C PHE A 48 -16.04 -12.52 2.24
N ASN A 49 -15.97 -13.83 2.54
CA ASN A 49 -16.45 -14.46 3.77
C ASN A 49 -17.90 -14.06 4.12
N LEU A 50 -18.73 -13.85 3.09
CA LEU A 50 -20.13 -13.47 3.26
C LEU A 50 -20.98 -14.71 3.57
N LEU A 51 -21.99 -14.52 4.41
CA LEU A 51 -22.98 -15.54 4.74
C LEU A 51 -23.93 -15.70 3.55
N ALA A 52 -23.77 -16.78 2.78
CA ALA A 52 -24.55 -17.04 1.56
C ALA A 52 -26.07 -17.18 1.82
N SER A 53 -26.45 -17.59 3.03
CA SER A 53 -27.84 -17.74 3.48
C SER A 53 -28.51 -16.43 3.90
N ARG A 54 -27.78 -15.31 3.87
CA ARG A 54 -28.25 -14.00 4.32
C ARG A 54 -28.17 -12.98 3.19
N THR A 55 -29.08 -12.01 3.20
CA THR A 55 -29.03 -10.88 2.26
C THR A 55 -27.84 -9.95 2.56
N VAL A 56 -27.56 -9.02 1.66
CA VAL A 56 -26.57 -7.94 1.85
C VAL A 56 -26.81 -7.20 3.17
N GLN A 57 -28.03 -6.71 3.38
CA GLN A 57 -28.44 -6.05 4.62
C GLN A 57 -28.14 -6.93 5.85
N GLN A 58 -28.54 -8.19 5.81
CA GLN A 58 -28.37 -9.12 6.93
C GLN A 58 -26.90 -9.50 7.20
N ASN A 59 -26.04 -9.44 6.18
CA ASN A 59 -24.59 -9.60 6.33
C ASN A 59 -23.98 -8.41 7.08
N VAL A 60 -24.40 -7.19 6.76
CA VAL A 60 -23.94 -5.97 7.44
C VAL A 60 -24.49 -5.89 8.86
N GLU A 61 -25.74 -6.28 9.09
CA GLU A 61 -26.36 -6.33 10.43
C GLU A 61 -25.73 -7.36 11.37
N PHE A 62 -25.05 -8.39 10.86
CA PHE A 62 -24.65 -9.58 11.62
C PHE A 62 -23.79 -9.26 12.86
N GLY A 63 -22.79 -8.38 12.73
CA GLY A 63 -21.94 -8.00 13.87
C GLY A 63 -22.71 -7.24 14.97
N LEU A 64 -23.70 -6.44 14.56
CA LEU A 64 -24.58 -5.69 15.46
C LEU A 64 -25.61 -6.61 16.13
N GLU A 65 -26.08 -7.64 15.41
CA GLU A 65 -26.96 -8.67 15.97
C GLU A 65 -26.27 -9.44 17.11
N ILE A 66 -25.01 -9.84 16.91
CA ILE A 66 -24.23 -10.57 17.92
C ILE A 66 -24.02 -9.74 19.20
N THR A 67 -23.89 -8.43 19.06
CA THR A 67 -23.73 -7.51 20.20
C THR A 67 -25.03 -7.12 20.88
N GLY A 68 -26.16 -7.66 20.42
CA GLY A 68 -27.47 -7.40 21.01
C GLY A 68 -28.10 -6.06 20.59
N VAL A 69 -27.61 -5.41 19.54
CA VAL A 69 -28.20 -4.16 19.04
C VAL A 69 -29.63 -4.43 18.54
N ALA A 70 -30.57 -3.62 19.01
CA ALA A 70 -31.99 -3.73 18.67
C ALA A 70 -32.22 -3.71 17.15
N ARG A 71 -33.20 -4.48 16.68
CA ARG A 71 -33.45 -4.70 15.24
C ARG A 71 -33.62 -3.41 14.44
N ALA A 72 -34.36 -2.44 14.97
CA ALA A 72 -34.57 -1.16 14.30
C ALA A 72 -33.25 -0.37 14.16
N ALA A 73 -32.46 -0.30 15.22
CA ALA A 73 -31.18 0.42 15.25
C ALA A 73 -30.15 -0.22 14.30
N ARG A 74 -29.97 -1.55 14.34
CA ARG A 74 -29.02 -2.22 13.44
C ARG A 74 -29.44 -2.11 11.98
N ARG A 75 -30.74 -2.15 11.68
CA ARG A 75 -31.24 -2.00 10.31
C ARG A 75 -30.98 -0.60 9.77
N GLY A 76 -31.22 0.43 10.59
CA GLY A 76 -30.89 1.81 10.25
C GLY A 76 -29.39 2.00 10.00
N ARG A 77 -28.54 1.52 10.90
CA ARG A 77 -27.08 1.59 10.76
C ARG A 77 -26.57 0.85 9.51
N ALA A 78 -27.08 -0.36 9.26
CA ALA A 78 -26.69 -1.11 8.08
C ALA A 78 -27.13 -0.40 6.78
N ALA A 79 -28.30 0.23 6.76
CA ALA A 79 -28.76 1.00 5.60
C ALA A 79 -27.87 2.24 5.33
N GLU A 80 -27.50 2.99 6.38
CA GLU A 80 -26.56 4.12 6.28
C GLU A 80 -25.22 3.69 5.68
N ILE A 81 -24.66 2.59 6.18
CA ILE A 81 -23.37 2.09 5.71
C ILE A 81 -23.47 1.52 4.28
N LEU A 82 -24.59 0.90 3.92
CA LEU A 82 -24.83 0.44 2.55
C LEU A 82 -24.95 1.60 1.56
N ASP A 83 -25.51 2.73 1.99
CA ASP A 83 -25.53 3.96 1.19
C ASP A 83 -24.10 4.48 0.95
N LEU A 84 -23.29 4.56 2.01
CA LEU A 84 -21.88 4.99 1.92
C LEU A 84 -21.03 4.12 0.98
N VAL A 85 -21.26 2.81 0.94
CA VAL A 85 -20.54 1.92 0.01
C VAL A 85 -21.21 1.79 -1.37
N GLY A 86 -22.31 2.51 -1.62
CA GLY A 86 -23.02 2.50 -2.90
C GLY A 86 -23.77 1.20 -3.21
N LEU A 87 -24.36 0.56 -2.19
CA LEU A 87 -25.10 -0.71 -2.30
C LEU A 87 -26.54 -0.64 -1.72
N ALA A 88 -27.10 0.55 -1.53
CA ALA A 88 -28.44 0.72 -0.98
C ALA A 88 -29.53 -0.03 -1.81
N ASP A 89 -29.42 -0.01 -3.14
CA ASP A 89 -30.33 -0.70 -4.09
C ASP A 89 -30.18 -2.23 -4.08
N ARG A 90 -29.08 -2.75 -3.48
CA ARG A 90 -28.78 -4.19 -3.38
C ARG A 90 -29.00 -4.76 -1.99
N ALA A 91 -29.56 -4.00 -1.06
CA ALA A 91 -29.74 -4.43 0.34
C ALA A 91 -30.48 -5.78 0.50
N SER A 92 -31.43 -6.09 -0.37
CA SER A 92 -32.20 -7.34 -0.36
C SER A 92 -31.59 -8.48 -1.17
N ALA A 93 -30.52 -8.24 -1.93
CA ALA A 93 -29.86 -9.26 -2.74
C ALA A 93 -29.10 -10.26 -1.86
N PHE A 94 -28.93 -11.49 -2.34
CA PHE A 94 -28.06 -12.49 -1.75
C PHE A 94 -26.65 -12.41 -2.37
N PRO A 95 -25.59 -12.86 -1.67
CA PRO A 95 -24.22 -12.85 -2.19
C PRO A 95 -24.06 -13.55 -3.55
N SER A 96 -24.87 -14.56 -3.87
CA SER A 96 -24.86 -15.24 -5.18
C SER A 96 -25.25 -14.34 -6.36
N GLN A 97 -25.93 -13.22 -6.09
CA GLN A 97 -26.43 -12.28 -7.10
C GLN A 97 -25.49 -11.08 -7.30
N LEU A 98 -24.32 -11.07 -6.67
CA LEU A 98 -23.39 -9.95 -6.65
C LEU A 98 -22.12 -10.23 -7.45
N SER A 99 -21.58 -9.19 -8.08
CA SER A 99 -20.23 -9.19 -8.65
C SER A 99 -19.15 -9.28 -7.56
N GLY A 100 -17.90 -9.56 -7.94
CA GLY A 100 -16.76 -9.59 -7.00
C GLY A 100 -16.61 -8.26 -6.24
N GLY A 101 -16.59 -7.13 -6.96
CA GLY A 101 -16.52 -5.80 -6.36
C GLY A 101 -17.68 -5.48 -5.43
N GLN A 102 -18.90 -5.88 -5.79
CA GLN A 102 -20.07 -5.72 -4.92
C GLN A 102 -19.93 -6.55 -3.65
N LYS A 103 -19.49 -7.82 -3.73
CA LYS A 103 -19.21 -8.63 -2.55
C LYS A 103 -18.14 -7.99 -1.65
N GLN A 104 -17.12 -7.38 -2.25
CA GLN A 104 -16.11 -6.65 -1.51
C GLN A 104 -16.68 -5.44 -0.77
N ARG A 105 -17.52 -4.64 -1.44
CA ARG A 105 -18.25 -3.53 -0.82
C ARG A 105 -19.14 -3.99 0.33
N VAL A 106 -19.78 -5.15 0.24
CA VAL A 106 -20.52 -5.74 1.38
C VAL A 106 -19.57 -6.11 2.52
N GLY A 107 -18.39 -6.66 2.21
CA GLY A 107 -17.34 -6.95 3.20
C GLY A 107 -16.87 -5.70 3.95
N ILE A 108 -16.64 -4.61 3.21
CA ILE A 108 -16.30 -3.28 3.74
C ILE A 108 -17.43 -2.76 4.62
N ALA A 109 -18.67 -2.77 4.13
CA ALA A 109 -19.84 -2.33 4.89
C ALA A 109 -19.99 -3.10 6.21
N ARG A 110 -19.82 -4.42 6.19
CA ARG A 110 -19.83 -5.26 7.39
C ARG A 110 -18.73 -4.89 8.37
N ALA A 111 -17.52 -4.60 7.89
CA ALA A 111 -16.40 -4.18 8.73
C ALA A 111 -16.67 -2.81 9.41
N LEU A 112 -17.39 -1.91 8.73
CA LEU A 112 -17.68 -0.56 9.22
C LEU A 112 -18.94 -0.44 10.07
N ALA A 113 -19.83 -1.45 10.04
CA ALA A 113 -21.12 -1.42 10.73
C ALA A 113 -20.98 -1.09 12.23
N GLY A 114 -19.92 -1.60 12.87
CA GLY A 114 -19.59 -1.39 14.29
C GLY A 114 -18.96 -0.04 14.62
N ASN A 115 -18.83 0.88 13.67
CA ASN A 115 -18.12 2.16 13.81
C ASN A 115 -16.67 1.99 14.33
N PRO A 116 -15.85 1.18 13.64
CA PRO A 116 -14.49 0.90 14.09
C PRO A 116 -13.60 2.13 13.96
N LYS A 117 -12.55 2.19 14.79
CA LYS A 117 -11.47 3.18 14.67
C LYS A 117 -10.36 2.70 13.74
N VAL A 118 -10.21 1.38 13.61
CA VAL A 118 -9.18 0.73 12.80
C VAL A 118 -9.82 -0.22 11.80
N LEU A 119 -9.39 -0.17 10.54
CA LEU A 119 -9.77 -1.09 9.48
C LEU A 119 -8.54 -1.88 9.03
N LEU A 120 -8.63 -3.20 9.15
CA LEU A 120 -7.63 -4.14 8.70
C LEU A 120 -8.02 -4.67 7.33
N SER A 121 -7.12 -4.66 6.36
CA SER A 121 -7.34 -5.16 5.00
C SER A 121 -6.29 -6.20 4.63
N ASP A 122 -6.70 -7.46 4.52
CA ASP A 122 -5.84 -8.59 4.14
C ASP A 122 -6.02 -8.93 2.65
N GLU A 123 -5.16 -8.38 1.78
CA GLU A 123 -5.14 -8.64 0.32
C GLU A 123 -6.52 -8.52 -0.36
N ALA A 124 -7.32 -7.56 0.13
CA ALA A 124 -8.72 -7.32 -0.22
C ALA A 124 -9.01 -7.17 -1.72
N THR A 125 -8.01 -6.77 -2.53
CA THR A 125 -8.17 -6.47 -3.96
C THR A 125 -7.58 -7.54 -4.88
N SER A 126 -6.82 -8.50 -4.33
CA SER A 126 -6.06 -9.50 -5.10
C SER A 126 -6.88 -10.40 -6.03
N SER A 127 -8.19 -10.52 -5.80
CA SER A 127 -9.11 -11.35 -6.60
C SER A 127 -10.03 -10.55 -7.52
N LEU A 128 -9.79 -9.25 -7.65
CA LEU A 128 -10.61 -8.32 -8.41
C LEU A 128 -9.88 -7.88 -9.69
N ASP A 129 -10.65 -7.53 -10.72
CA ASP A 129 -10.11 -6.89 -11.92
C ASP A 129 -9.57 -5.49 -11.60
N PRO A 130 -8.64 -4.94 -12.41
CA PRO A 130 -7.99 -3.65 -12.13
C PRO A 130 -8.96 -2.48 -11.94
N GLU A 131 -10.01 -2.39 -12.76
CA GLU A 131 -11.00 -1.30 -12.67
C GLU A 131 -11.78 -1.38 -11.34
N THR A 132 -12.18 -2.57 -10.94
CA THR A 132 -12.84 -2.79 -9.66
C THR A 132 -11.89 -2.53 -8.49
N THR A 133 -10.63 -2.96 -8.58
CA THR A 133 -9.61 -2.68 -7.56
C THR A 133 -9.48 -1.18 -7.33
N ASP A 134 -9.35 -0.39 -8.39
CA ASP A 134 -9.26 1.07 -8.30
C ASP A 134 -10.46 1.69 -7.58
N SER A 135 -11.67 1.27 -7.98
CA SER A 135 -12.91 1.73 -7.35
C SER A 135 -13.01 1.38 -5.86
N ILE A 136 -12.49 0.22 -5.46
CA ILE A 136 -12.47 -0.20 -4.06
C ILE A 136 -11.43 0.58 -3.26
N LEU A 137 -10.25 0.84 -3.82
CA LEU A 137 -9.20 1.62 -3.18
C LEU A 137 -9.65 3.07 -2.97
N GLU A 138 -10.30 3.67 -3.96
CA GLU A 138 -10.91 5.00 -3.84
C GLU A 138 -11.95 5.05 -2.72
N LEU A 139 -12.86 4.07 -2.67
CA LEU A 139 -13.82 3.96 -1.57
C LEU A 139 -13.13 3.89 -0.21
N VAL A 140 -12.10 3.07 -0.04
CA VAL A 140 -11.36 2.97 1.23
C VAL A 140 -10.67 4.28 1.59
N LYS A 141 -10.11 4.99 0.61
CA LYS A 141 -9.49 6.31 0.80
C LYS A 141 -10.51 7.36 1.24
N ASP A 142 -11.67 7.40 0.59
CA ASP A 142 -12.75 8.33 0.95
C ASP A 142 -13.25 8.06 2.36
N LEU A 143 -13.44 6.78 2.72
CA LEU A 143 -13.85 6.39 4.08
C LEU A 143 -12.79 6.72 5.13
N ASN A 144 -11.50 6.58 4.81
CA ASN A 144 -10.41 7.01 5.69
C ASN A 144 -10.52 8.50 6.05
N VAL A 145 -10.76 9.35 5.06
CA VAL A 145 -10.89 10.80 5.26
C VAL A 145 -12.21 11.17 5.94
N GLN A 146 -13.33 10.65 5.46
CA GLN A 146 -14.67 11.01 5.96
C GLN A 146 -14.91 10.54 7.40
N LEU A 147 -14.39 9.37 7.78
CA LEU A 147 -14.63 8.76 9.08
C LEU A 147 -13.46 8.91 10.06
N GLY A 148 -12.32 9.48 9.63
CA GLY A 148 -11.09 9.50 10.44
C GLY A 148 -10.59 8.09 10.78
N LEU A 149 -10.83 7.13 9.90
CA LEU A 149 -10.59 5.71 10.12
C LEU A 149 -9.12 5.35 9.88
N THR A 150 -8.43 4.73 10.84
CA THR A 150 -7.06 4.24 10.62
C THR A 150 -7.10 2.97 9.76
N VAL A 151 -6.41 2.95 8.61
CA VAL A 151 -6.38 1.78 7.73
C VAL A 151 -5.01 1.12 7.77
N LEU A 152 -4.96 -0.17 8.10
CA LEU A 152 -3.79 -1.03 7.96
C LEU A 152 -4.08 -2.08 6.88
N LEU A 153 -3.37 -2.00 5.76
CA LEU A 153 -3.50 -2.95 4.67
C LEU A 153 -2.23 -3.77 4.48
N ILE A 154 -2.40 -5.01 4.04
CA ILE A 154 -1.32 -5.83 3.52
C ILE A 154 -1.60 -6.15 2.06
N THR A 155 -0.57 -6.03 1.24
CA THR A 155 -0.63 -6.25 -0.20
C THR A 155 0.72 -6.75 -0.71
N HIS A 156 0.72 -7.35 -1.88
CA HIS A 156 1.93 -7.60 -2.69
C HIS A 156 1.99 -6.67 -3.91
N GLU A 157 0.93 -5.91 -4.16
CA GLU A 157 0.79 -5.01 -5.31
C GLU A 157 1.28 -3.60 -4.94
N MET A 158 2.33 -3.13 -5.62
CA MET A 158 2.90 -1.81 -5.37
C MET A 158 1.97 -0.67 -5.80
N GLU A 159 1.10 -0.89 -6.79
CA GLU A 159 0.08 0.07 -7.21
C GLU A 159 -0.90 0.44 -6.08
N VAL A 160 -1.28 -0.54 -5.27
CA VAL A 160 -2.12 -0.31 -4.08
C VAL A 160 -1.40 0.61 -3.10
N VAL A 161 -0.11 0.39 -2.88
CA VAL A 161 0.71 1.19 -1.95
C VAL A 161 0.82 2.64 -2.46
N LYS A 162 1.10 2.85 -3.74
CA LYS A 162 1.21 4.20 -4.33
C LYS A 162 -0.09 5.00 -4.24
N ARG A 163 -1.24 4.34 -4.38
CA ARG A 163 -2.55 5.00 -4.46
C ARG A 163 -3.11 5.47 -3.12
N ILE A 164 -3.04 4.65 -2.08
CA ILE A 164 -3.81 4.88 -0.84
C ILE A 164 -2.97 4.86 0.45
N CYS A 165 -1.72 4.42 0.41
CA CYS A 165 -0.90 4.39 1.62
C CYS A 165 -0.23 5.75 1.88
N HIS A 166 -0.10 6.11 3.15
CA HIS A 166 0.72 7.24 3.61
C HIS A 166 2.12 6.79 4.04
N SER A 167 2.19 5.58 4.59
CA SER A 167 3.41 4.93 5.07
C SER A 167 3.44 3.49 4.59
N ALA A 168 4.63 2.92 4.47
CA ALA A 168 4.84 1.54 4.06
C ALA A 168 5.84 0.85 4.99
N ALA A 169 5.73 -0.47 5.09
CA ALA A 169 6.69 -1.33 5.78
C ALA A 169 6.94 -2.57 4.92
N LEU A 170 8.21 -2.85 4.64
CA LEU A 170 8.65 -4.02 3.90
C LEU A 170 9.00 -5.13 4.89
N LEU A 171 8.38 -6.29 4.68
CA LEU A 171 8.57 -7.47 5.50
C LEU A 171 9.31 -8.55 4.70
N GLU A 172 10.48 -8.98 5.18
CA GLU A 172 11.27 -10.08 4.61
C GLU A 172 11.60 -11.09 5.72
N ALA A 173 11.41 -12.39 5.46
CA ALA A 173 11.71 -13.47 6.42
C ALA A 173 11.18 -13.22 7.85
N GLY A 174 9.98 -12.62 7.95
CA GLY A 174 9.33 -12.31 9.24
C GLY A 174 9.87 -11.09 9.98
N ARG A 175 10.72 -10.27 9.35
CA ARG A 175 11.28 -9.03 9.92
C ARG A 175 10.90 -7.83 9.09
N ILE A 176 10.63 -6.70 9.76
CA ILE A 176 10.51 -5.40 9.07
C ILE A 176 11.93 -4.97 8.73
N VAL A 177 12.25 -4.96 7.43
CA VAL A 177 13.58 -4.58 6.94
C VAL A 177 13.65 -3.10 6.59
N GLU A 178 12.51 -2.48 6.31
CA GLU A 178 12.40 -1.07 5.97
C GLU A 178 10.98 -0.58 6.31
N SER A 179 10.85 0.63 6.85
CA SER A 179 9.54 1.24 7.11
C SER A 179 9.65 2.76 7.24
N GLY A 180 8.62 3.48 6.81
CA GLY A 180 8.58 4.94 6.90
C GLY A 180 7.40 5.55 6.15
N ASN A 181 7.33 6.88 6.16
CA ASN A 181 6.45 7.62 5.25
C ASN A 181 6.92 7.35 3.80
N ILE A 182 5.97 7.20 2.87
CA ILE A 182 6.33 6.86 1.49
C ILE A 182 7.21 7.95 0.86
N ILE A 183 6.93 9.23 1.11
CA ILE A 183 7.75 10.32 0.56
C ILE A 183 9.17 10.29 1.12
N ASP A 184 9.34 10.00 2.41
CA ASP A 184 10.66 9.88 3.04
C ASP A 184 11.44 8.67 2.52
N LEU A 185 10.76 7.53 2.33
CA LEU A 185 11.34 6.32 1.76
C LEU A 185 11.80 6.54 0.32
N LEU A 186 11.02 7.30 -0.47
CA LEU A 186 11.40 7.69 -1.83
C LEU A 186 12.63 8.63 -1.84
N ASN A 187 12.87 9.33 -0.75
CA ASN A 187 14.05 10.17 -0.54
C ASN A 187 15.20 9.43 0.18
N THR A 188 15.16 8.10 0.25
CA THR A 188 16.21 7.30 0.92
C THR A 188 17.03 6.50 -0.09
N ALA A 189 18.35 6.68 -0.07
CA ALA A 189 19.28 5.97 -0.96
C ALA A 189 19.24 4.44 -0.70
N GLY A 190 19.18 3.65 -1.77
CA GLY A 190 19.07 2.18 -1.68
C GLY A 190 17.76 1.68 -1.07
N SER A 191 16.73 2.52 -0.95
CA SER A 191 15.42 2.11 -0.41
C SER A 191 14.80 1.01 -1.27
N LYS A 192 14.60 -0.17 -0.68
CA LYS A 192 13.99 -1.31 -1.36
C LYS A 192 12.55 -1.01 -1.73
N ILE A 193 11.82 -0.34 -0.84
CA ILE A 193 10.45 0.13 -1.11
C ILE A 193 10.44 1.08 -2.29
N SER A 194 11.33 2.07 -2.33
CA SER A 194 11.46 3.00 -3.46
C SER A 194 11.70 2.26 -4.79
N HIS A 195 12.65 1.33 -4.79
CA HIS A 195 12.94 0.51 -5.97
C HIS A 195 11.75 -0.33 -6.44
N ALA A 196 10.96 -0.86 -5.52
CA ALA A 196 9.77 -1.64 -5.81
C ALA A 196 8.60 -0.79 -6.32
N LEU A 197 8.42 0.43 -5.78
CA LEU A 197 7.37 1.36 -6.21
C LEU A 197 7.62 1.92 -7.62
N PHE A 198 8.89 2.14 -7.97
CA PHE A 198 9.31 2.75 -9.24
C PHE A 198 10.35 1.86 -9.96
N PRO A 199 9.94 0.71 -10.53
CA PRO A 199 10.85 -0.15 -11.27
C PRO A 199 11.24 0.51 -12.60
N LEU A 200 12.55 0.66 -12.84
CA LEU A 200 13.09 1.24 -14.08
C LEU A 200 13.50 0.20 -15.13
N GLY A 201 13.27 -1.09 -14.85
CA GLY A 201 13.75 -2.20 -15.68
C GLY A 201 15.27 -2.39 -15.64
N GLU A 202 15.74 -3.40 -16.36
CA GLU A 202 17.16 -3.67 -16.55
C GLU A 202 17.69 -2.82 -17.70
N SER A 203 18.77 -2.08 -17.44
CA SER A 203 19.47 -1.32 -18.47
C SER A 203 20.92 -1.19 -18.06
N MET A 204 21.84 -1.46 -19.00
CA MET A 204 23.27 -1.30 -18.79
C MET A 204 23.76 -0.06 -19.51
N GLY A 205 24.57 0.74 -18.82
CA GLY A 205 25.37 1.77 -19.47
C GLY A 205 26.53 1.15 -20.26
N ALA A 206 27.06 1.91 -21.20
CA ALA A 206 28.27 1.54 -21.94
C ALA A 206 29.49 1.48 -21.00
N GLN A 207 30.43 0.57 -21.31
CA GLN A 207 31.68 0.49 -20.57
C GLN A 207 32.44 1.82 -20.62
N GLY A 208 32.93 2.27 -19.47
CA GLY A 208 33.66 3.53 -19.34
C GLY A 208 32.77 4.76 -19.10
N ASN A 209 31.45 4.63 -19.19
CA ASN A 209 30.50 5.66 -18.78
C ASN A 209 30.05 5.48 -17.33
N THR A 210 29.55 6.56 -16.73
CA THR A 210 29.02 6.56 -15.37
C THR A 210 27.51 6.46 -15.44
N VAL A 211 26.95 5.44 -14.79
CA VAL A 211 25.50 5.32 -14.62
C VAL A 211 25.13 5.84 -13.25
N ILE A 212 24.16 6.76 -13.22
CA ILE A 212 23.61 7.28 -11.97
C ILE A 212 22.11 7.04 -11.93
N GLU A 213 21.58 6.88 -10.73
CA GLU A 213 20.16 6.94 -10.47
C GLU A 213 19.86 8.18 -9.65
N ILE A 214 18.86 8.93 -10.09
CA ILE A 214 18.34 10.09 -9.39
C ILE A 214 16.91 9.85 -8.94
N MET A 215 16.61 10.25 -7.72
CA MET A 215 15.26 10.34 -7.17
C MET A 215 14.92 11.80 -6.91
N TYR A 216 13.69 12.18 -7.26
CA TYR A 216 13.17 13.52 -7.00
C TYR A 216 11.70 13.48 -6.61
N ALA A 217 11.31 14.37 -5.70
CA ALA A 217 9.94 14.53 -5.23
C ALA A 217 9.57 16.01 -5.14
N GLY A 218 8.29 16.32 -5.29
CA GLY A 218 7.74 17.67 -5.12
C GLY A 218 8.22 18.63 -6.20
N GLN A 219 8.66 19.83 -5.81
CA GLN A 219 9.03 20.90 -6.75
C GLN A 219 10.22 20.53 -7.66
N LEU A 220 11.13 19.67 -7.19
CA LEU A 220 12.25 19.19 -8.00
C LEU A 220 11.77 18.38 -9.22
N ALA A 221 10.57 17.78 -9.16
CA ALA A 221 9.97 17.05 -10.27
C ALA A 221 9.48 17.95 -11.41
N GLU A 222 9.43 19.26 -11.22
CA GLU A 222 9.05 20.23 -12.25
C GLU A 222 10.26 20.88 -12.93
N GLU A 223 11.47 20.63 -12.41
CA GLU A 223 12.68 21.19 -12.98
C GLU A 223 13.18 20.39 -14.19
N PRO A 224 13.72 21.06 -15.23
CA PRO A 224 14.34 20.39 -16.37
C PRO A 224 15.76 19.90 -16.02
N ILE A 225 15.88 18.98 -15.05
CA ILE A 225 17.13 18.52 -14.44
C ILE A 225 18.15 18.08 -15.50
N VAL A 226 17.75 17.17 -16.41
CA VAL A 226 18.62 16.63 -17.47
C VAL A 226 19.15 17.74 -18.38
N ALA A 227 18.28 18.66 -18.79
CA ALA A 227 18.66 19.75 -19.69
C ALA A 227 19.56 20.79 -18.99
N LYS A 228 19.34 21.06 -17.70
CA LYS A 228 20.24 21.92 -16.89
C LYS A 228 21.62 21.28 -16.79
N LEU A 229 21.69 19.99 -16.44
CA LEU A 229 22.95 19.25 -16.31
C LEU A 229 23.75 19.22 -17.62
N SER A 230 23.09 18.94 -18.75
CA SER A 230 23.72 18.92 -20.07
C SER A 230 24.30 20.28 -20.46
N ARG A 231 23.56 21.38 -20.26
CA ARG A 231 24.04 22.74 -20.58
C ARG A 231 25.16 23.22 -19.67
N GLU A 232 25.08 22.94 -18.37
CA GLU A 232 26.03 23.43 -17.37
C GLU A 232 27.40 22.76 -17.51
N PHE A 233 27.43 21.46 -17.82
CA PHE A 233 28.68 20.69 -17.93
C PHE A 233 29.09 20.34 -19.35
N GLY A 234 28.28 20.69 -20.37
CA GLY A 234 28.57 20.39 -21.76
C GLY A 234 28.64 18.88 -22.05
N ILE A 235 27.75 18.11 -21.42
CA ILE A 235 27.70 16.65 -21.54
C ILE A 235 26.38 16.18 -22.17
N ASP A 236 26.46 15.15 -22.99
CA ASP A 236 25.27 14.46 -23.52
C ASP A 236 24.80 13.43 -22.48
N VAL A 237 23.58 13.61 -21.96
CA VAL A 237 23.02 12.75 -20.93
C VAL A 237 22.02 11.80 -21.57
N ASN A 238 22.28 10.50 -21.46
CA ASN A 238 21.36 9.46 -21.93
C ASN A 238 20.39 9.08 -20.82
N ILE A 239 19.10 8.92 -21.15
CA ILE A 239 18.09 8.42 -20.21
C ILE A 239 17.95 6.92 -20.45
N LEU A 240 18.46 6.12 -19.53
CA LEU A 240 18.40 4.65 -19.59
C LEU A 240 17.07 4.10 -19.07
N GLY A 241 16.38 4.85 -18.22
CA GLY A 241 15.06 4.52 -17.69
C GLY A 241 14.50 5.68 -16.89
N ALA A 242 13.19 5.88 -16.93
CA ALA A 242 12.53 6.92 -16.18
C ALA A 242 11.09 6.50 -15.81
N ALA A 243 10.71 6.76 -14.58
CA ALA A 243 9.35 6.62 -14.10
C ALA A 243 8.97 7.89 -13.33
N VAL A 244 7.81 8.45 -13.63
CA VAL A 244 7.28 9.65 -12.97
C VAL A 244 5.81 9.41 -12.69
N GLU A 245 5.43 9.53 -11.42
CA GLU A 245 4.05 9.36 -10.99
C GLU A 245 3.67 10.39 -9.93
N VAL A 246 2.39 10.39 -9.54
CA VAL A 246 1.88 11.20 -8.44
C VAL A 246 1.52 10.30 -7.29
N VAL A 247 2.21 10.45 -6.16
CA VAL A 247 2.02 9.67 -4.93
C VAL A 247 1.61 10.62 -3.81
N GLY A 248 0.44 10.42 -3.22
CA GLY A 248 -0.07 11.30 -2.16
C GLY A 248 -0.20 12.77 -2.59
N GLY A 249 -0.51 13.04 -3.86
CA GLY A 249 -0.58 14.39 -4.43
C GLY A 249 0.77 15.05 -4.72
N THR A 250 1.88 14.36 -4.42
CA THR A 250 3.24 14.82 -4.71
C THR A 250 3.75 14.12 -5.96
N ARG A 251 4.25 14.88 -6.93
CA ARG A 251 4.93 14.28 -8.09
C ARG A 251 6.27 13.71 -7.64
N VAL A 252 6.49 12.43 -7.90
CA VAL A 252 7.74 11.74 -7.59
C VAL A 252 8.24 11.07 -8.86
N GLY A 253 9.55 11.08 -9.06
CA GLY A 253 10.16 10.37 -10.16
C GLY A 253 11.51 9.78 -9.81
N ARG A 254 11.83 8.74 -10.57
CA ARG A 254 13.13 8.06 -10.58
C ARG A 254 13.64 8.06 -12.00
N MET A 255 14.91 8.39 -12.20
CA MET A 255 15.56 8.29 -13.50
C MET A 255 16.92 7.64 -13.38
N ARG A 256 17.21 6.73 -14.30
CA ARG A 256 18.54 6.19 -14.53
C ARG A 256 19.15 6.93 -15.71
N LEU A 257 20.25 7.61 -15.46
CA LEU A 257 20.95 8.44 -16.42
C LEU A 257 22.34 7.86 -16.68
N GLU A 258 22.79 7.93 -17.91
CA GLU A 258 24.16 7.65 -18.30
C GLU A 258 24.87 8.96 -18.64
N LEU A 259 26.02 9.16 -17.99
CA LEU A 259 26.92 10.29 -18.20
C LEU A 259 28.20 9.80 -18.88
N PRO A 260 28.73 10.54 -19.88
CA PRO A 260 29.92 10.13 -20.60
C PRO A 260 31.17 10.18 -19.70
N GLY A 261 31.98 9.12 -19.75
CA GLY A 261 33.22 9.01 -18.97
C GLY A 261 33.03 8.47 -17.54
N ASN A 262 34.16 8.32 -16.83
CA ASN A 262 34.21 7.64 -15.53
C ASN A 262 33.74 8.54 -14.36
N ALA A 263 33.65 7.93 -13.17
CA ALA A 263 33.16 8.60 -11.96
C ALA A 263 34.01 9.83 -11.58
N ASP A 264 35.31 9.81 -11.83
CA ASP A 264 36.21 10.94 -11.55
C ASP A 264 35.84 12.16 -12.40
N ARG A 265 35.62 11.96 -13.71
CA ARG A 265 35.16 13.01 -14.63
C ARG A 265 33.78 13.54 -14.26
N ASN A 266 32.92 12.67 -13.73
CA ASN A 266 31.54 13.01 -13.37
C ASN A 266 31.38 13.47 -11.90
N SER A 267 32.47 13.63 -11.15
CA SER A 267 32.43 14.08 -9.75
C SER A 267 31.71 15.42 -9.57
N ALA A 268 32.01 16.42 -10.40
CA ALA A 268 31.37 17.74 -10.35
C ALA A 268 29.89 17.72 -10.78
N PRO A 269 29.49 17.09 -11.91
CA PRO A 269 28.09 16.88 -12.25
C PRO A 269 27.27 16.21 -11.13
N ILE A 270 27.82 15.15 -10.52
CA ILE A 270 27.15 14.40 -9.44
C ILE A 270 27.01 15.25 -8.18
N ALA A 271 28.06 15.99 -7.79
CA ALA A 271 28.00 16.92 -6.66
C ALA A 271 26.92 17.98 -6.88
N ARG A 272 26.86 18.57 -8.08
CA ARG A 272 25.86 19.59 -8.42
C ARG A 272 24.42 19.09 -8.28
N LEU A 273 24.14 17.85 -8.71
CA LEU A 273 22.83 17.23 -8.54
C LEU A 273 22.48 17.05 -7.05
N ARG A 274 23.44 16.59 -6.24
CA ARG A 274 23.26 16.46 -4.78
C ARG A 274 23.01 17.81 -4.11
N ASP A 275 23.71 18.86 -4.54
CA ASP A 275 23.54 20.23 -4.03
C ASP A 275 22.17 20.83 -4.39
N SER A 276 21.53 20.35 -5.46
CA SER A 276 20.13 20.66 -5.79
C SER A 276 19.11 19.95 -4.88
N GLY A 277 19.56 19.14 -3.93
CA GLY A 277 18.68 18.34 -3.07
C GLY A 277 18.16 17.06 -3.73
N LEU A 278 18.75 16.64 -4.86
CA LEU A 278 18.45 15.36 -5.49
C LEU A 278 19.22 14.24 -4.78
N PHE A 279 18.55 13.11 -4.57
CA PHE A 279 19.25 11.90 -4.16
C PHE A 279 19.89 11.27 -5.39
N VAL A 280 21.22 11.07 -5.33
CA VAL A 280 22.01 10.55 -6.45
C VAL A 280 22.83 9.35 -6.01
N GLU A 281 22.52 8.19 -6.57
CA GLU A 281 23.25 6.94 -6.42
C GLU A 281 24.09 6.69 -7.66
N VAL A 282 25.36 6.30 -7.48
CA VAL A 282 26.24 5.91 -8.59
C VAL A 282 26.24 4.39 -8.67
N LEU A 283 25.80 3.84 -9.80
CA LEU A 283 25.78 2.40 -10.02
C LEU A 283 27.17 1.94 -10.48
N SER A 284 27.67 0.86 -9.87
CA SER A 284 28.96 0.29 -10.27
C SER A 284 28.87 -0.40 -11.64
N ALA A 285 29.92 -0.24 -12.45
CA ALA A 285 30.02 -0.86 -13.76
C ALA A 285 29.94 -2.40 -13.62
N GLY A 286 28.93 -3.02 -14.24
CA GLY A 286 28.73 -4.46 -14.25
C GLY A 286 27.68 -4.99 -13.25
N VAL A 287 27.01 -4.13 -12.47
CA VAL A 287 25.88 -4.58 -11.64
C VAL A 287 24.59 -4.48 -12.43
N LEU A 288 24.04 -5.64 -12.81
CA LEU A 288 22.60 -5.78 -13.04
C LEU A 288 21.92 -5.42 -11.71
N CYS A 289 21.35 -4.22 -11.60
CA CYS A 289 20.43 -3.92 -10.51
C CYS A 289 19.14 -4.69 -10.75
N ALA A 290 19.15 -5.97 -10.37
CA ALA A 290 18.02 -6.86 -10.47
C ALA A 290 16.84 -6.28 -9.71
N GLY A 291 15.82 -5.82 -10.44
CA GLY A 291 14.51 -5.49 -9.91
C GLY A 291 13.68 -6.76 -9.73
N SER A 292 14.12 -7.73 -8.94
CA SER A 292 13.40 -8.98 -8.74
C SER A 292 13.05 -9.21 -7.26
N LEU A 293 11.88 -8.69 -6.87
CA LEU A 293 11.09 -9.27 -5.78
C LEU A 293 10.17 -10.40 -6.30
N SER A 294 10.53 -11.04 -7.42
CA SER A 294 9.68 -12.06 -8.07
C SER A 294 10.53 -13.11 -8.79
N ALA A 295 11.06 -14.09 -8.06
CA ALA A 295 11.35 -15.44 -8.59
C ALA A 295 11.85 -16.35 -7.46
N GLU A 296 10.95 -16.91 -6.65
CA GLU A 296 11.23 -18.16 -5.91
C GLU A 296 9.92 -18.84 -5.47
N VAL A 297 9.04 -19.13 -6.43
CA VAL A 297 8.05 -20.21 -6.29
C VAL A 297 7.92 -20.92 -7.63
N ARG A 298 8.86 -21.83 -7.92
CA ARG A 298 8.61 -22.99 -8.77
C ARG A 298 9.35 -24.20 -8.22
N GLU A 299 8.55 -25.25 -8.00
CA GLU A 299 8.90 -26.66 -8.05
C GLU A 299 9.70 -27.27 -6.88
N SER A 300 8.98 -27.77 -5.89
CA SER A 300 9.25 -29.10 -5.34
C SER A 300 7.93 -29.77 -4.92
N GLY A 301 7.17 -30.19 -5.92
CA GLY A 301 6.10 -31.17 -5.79
C GLY A 301 6.51 -32.42 -6.55
N ALA A 302 7.13 -33.36 -5.84
CA ALA A 302 7.18 -34.79 -6.11
C ALA A 302 7.46 -35.49 -4.77
#